data_AF-A0A5C6CTH0-F1
#
_entry.id   AF-A0A5C6CTH0-F1
#
_cell.length_a   1.000
_cell.length_b   1.000
_cell.length_c   1.000
_cell.angle_alpha   90.00
_cell.angle_beta   90.00
_cell.angle_gamma   90.00
#
_symmetry.space_group_name_H-M   'P 1'
#
loop_
_entity.id
_entity.type
_entity.pdbx_description
1 polymer ?
#
loop_
_entity_poly.entity_id
_entity_poly.type
_entity_poly.pdbx_seq_one_letter_code
_entity_poly.pdbx_strand_id
1 'polypeptide(L)'
;MSSEQIEILNTVASIVSDLFGVDADQISIDTTRDSIDGWDSLQQVNLIMDVESHFQIHLLESQIARIQGIRELVAVIEEQQSSRLDP
;
A
#
# COMPACT_ATOMS: atom_id res chain seq x y z
N MET A 1 2.06 -0.54 16.31
CA MET A 1 1.81 -1.35 15.10
C MET A 1 1.70 -2.79 15.52
N SER A 2 0.72 -3.52 15.00
CA SER A 2 0.59 -4.97 15.18
C SER A 2 1.66 -5.72 14.37
N SER A 3 1.89 -7.00 14.66
CA SER A 3 2.80 -7.83 13.84
C SER A 3 2.34 -7.91 12.38
N GLU A 4 1.03 -8.00 12.17
CA GLU A 4 0.41 -8.02 10.83
C GLU A 4 0.68 -6.73 10.05
N GLN A 5 0.51 -5.56 10.68
CA GLN A 5 0.85 -4.27 10.05
C GLN A 5 2.31 -4.16 9.65
N ILE A 6 3.23 -4.79 10.39
CA ILE A 6 4.66 -4.81 10.05
C ILE A 6 4.90 -5.65 8.79
N GLU A 7 4.26 -6.81 8.67
CA GLU A 7 4.36 -7.66 7.48
C GLU A 7 3.78 -6.98 6.23
N ILE A 8 2.61 -6.34 6.37
CA ILE A 8 2.00 -5.55 5.30
C ILE A 8 2.92 -4.39 4.91
N LEU A 9 3.45 -3.63 5.88
CA LEU A 9 4.36 -2.52 5.62
C LEU A 9 5.60 -2.96 4.84
N ASN A 10 6.27 -4.05 5.26
CA ASN A 10 7.47 -4.54 4.58
C ASN A 10 7.18 -4.94 3.13
N THR A 11 6.02 -5.56 2.90
CA THR A 11 5.59 -5.97 1.57
C THR A 11 5.27 -4.75 0.69
N VAL A 12 4.50 -3.80 1.23
CA VAL A 12 4.19 -2.53 0.55
C VAL A 12 5.46 -1.76 0.22
N ALA A 13 6.43 -1.72 1.14
CA ALA A 13 7.73 -1.09 0.90
C ALA A 13 8.47 -1.73 -0.27
N SER A 14 8.47 -3.07 -0.38
CA SER A 14 9.05 -3.76 -1.54
C SER A 14 8.36 -3.36 -2.85
N ILE A 15 7.03 -3.35 -2.89
CA ILE A 15 6.26 -3.00 -4.09
C ILE A 15 6.55 -1.56 -4.52
N VAL A 16 6.54 -0.62 -3.56
CA VAL A 16 6.83 0.79 -3.83
C VAL A 16 8.29 0.97 -4.27
N SER A 17 9.23 0.26 -3.65
CA SER A 17 10.64 0.23 -4.08
C SER A 17 10.77 -0.21 -5.53
N ASP A 18 10.11 -1.32 -5.90
CA ASP A 18 10.17 -1.88 -7.26
C ASP A 18 9.51 -0.95 -8.29
N LEU A 19 8.39 -0.32 -7.94
CA LEU A 19 7.63 0.55 -8.84
C LEU A 19 8.28 1.92 -9.05
N PHE A 20 8.80 2.53 -7.98
CA PHE A 20 9.33 3.90 -8.00
C PHE A 20 10.86 3.96 -8.07
N GLY A 21 11.56 2.83 -7.95
CA GLY A 21 13.03 2.78 -7.98
C GLY A 21 13.67 3.48 -6.77
N VAL A 22 12.98 3.52 -5.64
CA VAL A 22 13.48 4.06 -4.37
C VAL A 22 13.90 2.93 -3.44
N ASP A 23 14.80 3.19 -2.50
CA ASP A 23 15.24 2.17 -1.55
C ASP A 23 14.11 1.81 -0.57
N ALA A 24 13.80 0.52 -0.44
CA ALA A 24 12.78 0.01 0.48
C ALA A 24 13.06 0.42 1.94
N ASP A 25 14.32 0.54 2.32
CA ASP A 25 14.72 0.96 3.67
C ASP A 25 14.38 2.43 3.98
N GLN A 26 14.09 3.24 2.96
CA GLN A 26 13.63 4.63 3.12
C GLN A 26 12.10 4.74 3.24
N ILE A 27 11.37 3.65 3.04
CA ILE A 27 9.92 3.63 3.08
C ILE A 27 9.48 3.29 4.50
N SER A 28 8.68 4.17 5.08
CA SER A 28 8.13 4.02 6.43
C SER A 28 6.62 4.22 6.41
N ILE A 29 5.98 3.95 7.54
CA ILE A 29 4.56 4.21 7.71
C ILE A 29 4.19 5.69 7.51
N ASP A 30 5.13 6.62 7.70
CA ASP A 30 4.92 8.06 7.54
C ASP A 30 5.23 8.57 6.13
N THR A 31 5.72 7.70 5.24
CA THR A 31 6.00 8.05 3.84
C THR A 31 4.68 8.38 3.14
N THR A 32 4.61 9.57 2.54
CA THR A 32 3.47 10.06 1.79
C THR A 32 3.76 10.07 0.30
N ARG A 33 2.70 10.11 -0.52
CA ARG A 33 2.81 10.28 -1.97
C ARG A 33 3.69 11.47 -2.34
N ASP A 34 3.50 12.60 -1.66
CA ASP A 34 4.23 13.84 -1.94
C ASP A 34 5.73 13.75 -1.61
N SER A 35 6.16 12.72 -0.87
CA SER A 35 7.56 12.46 -0.54
C SER A 35 8.26 11.49 -1.50
N ILE A 36 7.52 10.80 -2.37
CA ILE A 36 8.07 9.88 -3.37
C ILE A 36 8.01 10.55 -4.74
N ASP A 37 9.17 10.69 -5.38
CA ASP A 37 9.24 11.26 -6.72
C ASP A 37 8.58 10.33 -7.73
N GLY A 38 7.81 10.90 -8.66
CA GLY A 38 7.06 10.14 -9.67
C GLY A 38 5.77 9.48 -9.18
N TRP A 39 5.37 9.61 -7.91
CA TRP A 39 4.08 9.10 -7.44
C TRP A 39 2.93 10.03 -7.84
N ASP A 40 2.49 9.89 -9.10
CA ASP A 40 1.34 10.58 -9.70
C ASP A 40 0.07 9.70 -9.75
N SER A 41 -0.97 10.18 -10.45
CA SER A 41 -2.23 9.44 -10.59
C SER A 41 -2.09 8.14 -11.38
N LEU A 42 -1.19 8.06 -12.35
CA LEU A 42 -0.99 6.84 -13.13
C LEU A 42 -0.25 5.80 -12.28
N GLN A 43 0.79 6.23 -11.57
CA GLN A 43 1.51 5.33 -10.68
C GLN A 43 0.69 4.91 -9.46
N GLN A 44 -0.24 5.75 -8.99
CA GLN A 44 -1.24 5.31 -8.02
C GLN A 44 -2.01 4.10 -8.52
N VAL A 45 -2.48 4.10 -9.78
CA VAL A 45 -3.23 2.97 -10.33
C VAL A 45 -2.35 1.72 -10.43
N ASN A 46 -1.10 1.84 -10.89
CA ASN A 46 -0.15 0.73 -10.96
C ASN A 46 0.12 0.12 -9.57
N LEU A 47 0.38 0.97 -8.58
CA LEU A 47 0.58 0.53 -7.19
C LEU A 47 -0.61 -0.26 -6.66
N ILE A 48 -1.83 0.22 -6.91
CA ILE A 48 -3.04 -0.47 -6.47
C ILE A 48 -3.18 -1.83 -7.14
N MET A 49 -2.90 -1.94 -8.46
CA MET A 49 -2.94 -3.22 -9.16
C MET A 49 -1.93 -4.23 -8.59
N ASP A 50 -0.71 -3.79 -8.30
CA ASP A 50 0.33 -4.64 -7.71
C ASP A 50 -0.04 -5.09 -6.29
N VAL A 51 -0.61 -4.20 -5.49
CA VAL A 51 -1.11 -4.50 -4.14
C VAL A 51 -2.28 -5.49 -4.19
N GLU A 52 -3.31 -5.24 -4.99
CA GLU A 52 -4.46 -6.14 -5.14
C GLU A 52 -4.02 -7.55 -5.57
N SER A 53 -3.10 -7.61 -6.55
CA SER A 53 -2.49 -8.85 -7.02
C SER A 53 -1.69 -9.56 -5.93
N HIS A 54 -0.84 -8.85 -5.18
CA HIS A 54 -0.01 -9.45 -4.14
C HIS A 54 -0.85 -10.02 -2.98
N PHE A 55 -1.78 -9.22 -2.47
CA PHE A 55 -2.56 -9.59 -1.29
C PHE A 55 -3.84 -10.39 -1.61
N GLN A 56 -4.15 -10.55 -2.91
CA GLN A 56 -5.37 -11.20 -3.39
C GLN A 56 -6.63 -10.53 -2.82
N ILE A 57 -6.64 -9.20 -2.84
CA ILE A 57 -7.74 -8.35 -2.35
C ILE A 57 -8.31 -7.50 -3.48
N HIS A 58 -9.49 -6.92 -3.28
CA HIS A 58 -10.06 -5.93 -4.17
C HIS A 58 -10.38 -4.65 -3.39
N LEU A 59 -9.87 -3.52 -3.86
CA LEU A 59 -10.06 -2.22 -3.24
C LEU A 59 -11.13 -1.43 -3.99
N LEU A 60 -12.08 -0.89 -3.23
CA LEU A 60 -13.11 -0.01 -3.80
C LEU A 60 -12.51 1.36 -4.15
N GLU A 61 -13.10 2.04 -5.14
CA GLU A 61 -12.69 3.40 -5.54
C GLU A 61 -12.65 4.37 -4.35
N SER A 62 -13.59 4.24 -3.41
CA SER A 62 -13.66 5.08 -2.18
C SER A 62 -12.54 4.79 -1.17
N GLN A 63 -11.96 3.59 -1.20
CA GLN A 63 -10.77 3.23 -0.42
C GLN A 63 -9.50 3.65 -1.14
N ILE A 64 -9.48 3.60 -2.48
CA ILE A 64 -8.34 4.08 -3.26
C ILE A 64 -8.20 5.60 -3.12
N ALA A 65 -9.31 6.34 -3.19
CA ALA A 65 -9.30 7.80 -3.12
C ALA A 65 -8.76 8.38 -1.80
N ARG A 66 -8.80 7.62 -0.70
CA ARG A 66 -8.26 8.05 0.60
C ARG A 66 -6.76 7.76 0.76
N ILE A 67 -6.13 7.00 -0.15
CA ILE A 67 -4.72 6.65 -0.03
C ILE A 67 -3.88 7.87 -0.40
N GLN A 68 -3.22 8.44 0.62
CA GLN A 68 -2.29 9.56 0.47
C GLN A 68 -0.84 9.17 0.79
N GLY A 69 -0.63 7.94 1.28
CA GLY A 69 0.67 7.41 1.63
C GLY A 69 0.58 5.97 2.12
N ILE A 70 1.70 5.52 2.69
CA ILE A 70 1.88 4.14 3.14
C ILE A 70 0.96 3.81 4.32
N ARG A 71 0.71 4.77 5.22
CA ARG A 71 -0.21 4.62 6.35
C ARG A 71 -1.60 4.16 5.92
N GLU A 72 -2.22 4.89 4.99
CA GLU A 72 -3.58 4.58 4.53
C GLU A 72 -3.61 3.29 3.72
N LEU A 73 -2.55 3.03 2.94
CA LEU A 73 -2.43 1.79 2.17
C LEU A 73 -2.39 0.56 3.08
N VAL A 74 -1.54 0.57 4.12
CA VAL A 74 -1.45 -0.51 5.11
C VAL A 74 -2.79 -0.72 5.82
N ALA A 75 -3.45 0.37 6.25
CA ALA A 75 -4.73 0.28 6.96
C ALA A 75 -5.85 -0.31 6.10
N VAL A 76 -5.93 0.07 4.82
CA VAL A 76 -6.94 -0.46 3.89
C VAL A 76 -6.69 -1.95 3.60
N ILE A 77 -5.43 -2.38 3.47
CA ILE A 77 -5.09 -3.80 3.27
C ILE A 77 -5.46 -4.63 4.50
N GLU A 78 -5.13 -4.16 5.70
CA GLU A 78 -5.47 -4.84 6.97
C GLU A 78 -6.99 -5.00 7.14
N GLU A 79 -7.76 -3.95 6.83
CA GLU A 79 -9.23 -3.98 6.83
C GLU A 79 -9.76 -5.06 5.86
N GLN A 80 -9.22 -5.13 4.64
CA GLN A 80 -9.65 -6.12 3.65
C GLN A 80 -9.29 -7.56 4.04
N GLN A 81 -8.10 -7.78 4.58
CA GLN A 81 -7.70 -9.12 5.04
C GLN A 81 -8.56 -9.59 6.20
N SER A 82 -8.88 -8.69 7.13
CA SER A 82 -9.77 -8.97 8.26
C SER A 82 -11.19 -9.30 7.81
N SER A 83 -11.77 -8.55 6.85
CA SER A 83 -13.11 -8.83 6.32
C SER A 83 -13.19 -10.11 5.49
N ARG A 84 -12.10 -10.54 4.84
CA ARG A 84 -12.05 -11.82 4.10
C ARG A 84 -12.01 -13.05 5.03
N LEU A 85 -11.62 -12.86 6.29
CA LEU A 85 -11.53 -13.92 7.30
C LEU A 85 -12.86 -14.20 8.01
N ASP A 86 -13.94 -13.48 7.68
CA ASP A 86 -15.28 -13.75 8.21
C ASP A 86 -16.05 -14.70 7.25
N PRO A 87 -16.36 -15.95 7.68
CA PRO A 87 -16.90 -17.02 6.83
C PRO A 87 -18.39 -16.88 6.46
#